data_AF-A0A1I4H465-F1
#
_entry.id   AF-A0A1I4H465-F1
#
_cell.length_a   1.000
_cell.length_b   1.000
_cell.length_c   1.000
_cell.angle_alpha   90.00
_cell.angle_beta   90.00
_cell.angle_gamma   90.00
#
_symmetry.space_group_name_H-M   'P 1'
#
loop_
_entity.id
_entity.type
_entity.pdbx_description
1 polymer ?
#
loop_
_entity_poly.entity_id
_entity_poly.type
_entity_poly.pdbx_seq_one_letter_code
_entity_poly.pdbx_strand_id
1 'polypeptide(L)'
;MKYKLLYMKPSYGCKGQSVYRVELTNNGDIHISLHSLAPRTICRKNENIQGKLDELFRRKQYMVQQGIRMSQLDQQYFDIRVLVQKESYGLLN
;
A
#
# COMPACT_ATOMS: atom_id res chain seq x y z
N MET A 1 15.04 -0.51 5.81
CA MET A 1 13.77 0.21 5.55
C MET A 1 13.45 1.10 6.74
N LYS A 2 13.21 2.40 6.53
CA LYS A 2 12.84 3.34 7.61
C LYS A 2 11.42 3.10 8.15
N TYR A 3 10.50 2.68 7.28
CA TYR A 3 9.10 2.45 7.62
C TYR A 3 8.77 0.96 7.62
N LYS A 4 8.02 0.50 8.62
CA LYS A 4 7.58 -0.90 8.75
C LYS A 4 6.42 -1.26 7.82
N LEU A 5 5.68 -0.27 7.34
CA LEU A 5 4.53 -0.48 6.46
C LEU A 5 4.58 0.51 5.31
N LEU A 6 4.48 -0.01 4.10
CA LEU A 6 4.46 0.76 2.86
C LEU A 6 3.30 0.29 1.98
N TYR A 7 2.76 1.20 1.19
CA TYR A 7 1.87 0.90 0.09
C TYR A 7 2.54 1.29 -1.22
N MET A 8 2.66 0.32 -2.12
CA MET A 8 3.11 0.53 -3.49
C MET A 8 1.85 0.69 -4.34
N LYS A 9 1.60 1.91 -4.83
CA LYS A 9 0.42 2.24 -5.64
C LYS A 9 0.87 2.50 -7.07
N PRO A 10 0.20 1.96 -8.10
CA PRO A 10 0.54 2.32 -9.47
C PRO A 10 0.32 3.83 -9.65
N SER A 11 1.23 4.51 -10.36
CA SER A 11 1.10 5.96 -10.62
C SER A 11 -0.22 6.29 -11.33
N TYR A 12 -0.73 5.34 -12.11
CA TYR A 12 -2.02 5.41 -12.78
C TYR A 12 -2.87 4.20 -12.35
N GLY A 13 -4.00 4.45 -11.68
CA GLY A 13 -4.88 3.39 -11.23
C GLY A 13 -6.14 3.91 -10.54
N CYS A 14 -7.13 3.03 -10.37
CA CYS A 14 -8.37 3.32 -9.66
C CYS A 14 -8.85 2.10 -8.87
N LYS A 15 -9.83 2.30 -7.98
CA LYS A 15 -10.51 1.22 -7.23
C LYS A 15 -9.59 0.32 -6.39
N GLY A 16 -8.43 0.83 -5.96
CA GLY A 16 -7.45 0.04 -5.20
C GLY A 16 -6.80 -1.11 -6.00
N GLN A 17 -6.94 -1.11 -7.33
CA GLN A 17 -6.33 -2.13 -8.18
C GLN A 17 -4.80 -2.04 -8.13
N SER A 18 -4.14 -3.20 -8.04
CA SER A 18 -2.67 -3.31 -8.00
C SER A 18 -1.99 -2.51 -6.87
N VAL A 19 -2.69 -2.24 -5.76
CA VAL A 19 -2.07 -1.64 -4.57
C VAL A 19 -1.47 -2.73 -3.70
N TYR A 20 -0.15 -2.77 -3.63
CA TYR A 20 0.57 -3.74 -2.81
C TYR A 20 0.84 -3.17 -1.42
N ARG A 21 0.54 -3.96 -0.40
CA ARG A 21 0.91 -3.68 0.99
C ARG A 21 2.20 -4.42 1.29
N VAL A 22 3.26 -3.70 1.64
CA VAL A 22 4.58 -4.25 1.97
C VAL A 22 4.84 -3.97 3.45
N GLU A 23 4.91 -5.02 4.26
CA GLU A 23 5.08 -4.92 5.71
C GLU A 23 6.34 -5.66 6.17
N LEU A 24 7.22 -4.96 6.86
CA LEU A 24 8.32 -5.55 7.62
C LEU A 24 7.80 -6.02 8.98
N THR A 25 7.85 -7.33 9.20
CA THR A 25 7.42 -7.97 10.43
C THR A 25 8.50 -7.88 11.51
N ASN A 26 8.15 -8.25 12.75
CA ASN A 26 9.09 -8.21 13.88
C ASN A 26 10.19 -9.28 13.78
N ASN A 27 9.95 -10.40 13.08
CA ASN A 27 10.97 -11.42 12.82
C ASN A 27 11.89 -11.06 11.62
N GLY A 28 11.67 -9.91 10.98
CA GLY A 28 12.49 -9.41 9.88
C GLY A 28 12.09 -9.93 8.50
N ASP A 29 10.98 -10.66 8.40
CA ASP A 29 10.39 -11.04 7.12
C ASP A 29 9.63 -9.84 6.50
N ILE A 30 9.50 -9.86 5.18
CA ILE A 30 8.70 -8.88 4.45
C ILE A 30 7.47 -9.58 3.87
N HIS A 31 6.30 -9.18 4.35
CA HIS A 31 5.01 -9.63 3.88
C HIS A 31 4.53 -8.71 2.75
N ILE A 32 4.20 -9.31 1.61
CA ILE A 32 3.63 -8.59 0.46
C ILE A 32 2.22 -9.11 0.22
N SER A 33 1.23 -8.24 0.44
CA SER A 33 -0.19 -8.54 0.27
C SER A 33 -0.78 -7.74 -0.89
N LEU A 34 -1.78 -8.31 -1.54
CA LEU A 34 -2.53 -7.69 -2.64
C LEU A 34 -4.02 -7.94 -2.41
N HIS A 35 -4.83 -6.88 -2.35
CA HIS A 35 -6.29 -6.91 -2.10
C HIS A 35 -6.76 -7.51 -0.77
N SER A 36 -5.88 -8.10 0.04
CA SER A 36 -6.17 -8.63 1.36
C SER A 36 -5.04 -8.31 2.35
N LEU A 37 -5.27 -8.64 3.62
CA LEU A 37 -4.23 -8.51 4.65
C LEU A 37 -3.27 -9.70 4.68
N ALA A 38 -3.76 -10.89 4.34
CA ALA A 38 -2.94 -12.08 4.27
C ALA A 38 -1.84 -11.90 3.20
N PRO A 39 -0.57 -12.22 3.52
CA PRO A 39 0.50 -12.12 2.55
C PRO A 39 0.27 -13.11 1.41
N ARG A 40 0.40 -12.63 0.18
CA ARG A 40 0.48 -13.48 -1.01
C ARG A 40 1.91 -13.96 -1.23
N THR A 41 2.88 -13.12 -0.86
CA THR A 41 4.30 -13.42 -0.94
C THR A 41 4.94 -13.09 0.40
N ILE A 42 5.79 -14.00 0.88
CA ILE A 42 6.66 -13.78 2.02
C ILE A 42 8.09 -13.75 1.49
N CYS A 43 8.82 -12.67 1.79
CA CYS A 43 10.25 -12.57 1.57
C CYS A 43 10.92 -12.78 2.92
N ARG A 44 11.66 -13.87 3.09
CA ARG A 44 12.39 -14.12 4.33
C ARG A 44 13.52 -13.12 4.48
N LYS A 45 13.94 -12.86 5.72
CA LYS A 45 15.04 -11.93 6.03
C LYS A 45 16.30 -12.11 5.18
N ASN A 46 16.62 -13.34 4.80
CA ASN A 46 17.83 -13.70 4.05
C ASN A 46 17.59 -13.76 2.52
N GLU A 47 16.37 -13.48 2.05
CA GLU A 47 16.02 -13.49 0.63
C GLU A 47 16.18 -12.11 0.00
N ASN A 48 16.40 -12.10 -1.32
CA ASN A 48 16.53 -10.86 -2.08
C ASN A 48 15.15 -10.22 -2.34
N ILE A 49 14.82 -9.22 -1.53
CA ILE A 49 13.57 -8.46 -1.69
C ILE A 49 13.53 -7.68 -3.01
N GLN A 50 14.65 -7.12 -3.48
CA GLN A 50 14.68 -6.33 -4.72
C GLN A 50 14.22 -7.18 -5.90
N GLY A 51 14.73 -8.41 -6.01
CA GLY A 51 14.30 -9.34 -7.07
C GLY A 51 12.80 -9.67 -7.02
N LYS A 52 12.23 -9.85 -5.83
CA LYS A 52 10.78 -10.08 -5.68
C LYS A 52 9.95 -8.84 -6.07
N LEU A 53 10.42 -7.64 -5.73
CA LEU A 53 9.74 -6.40 -6.10
C LEU A 53 9.86 -6.13 -7.61
N ASP A 54 11.00 -6.43 -8.23
CA ASP A 54 11.21 -6.30 -9.67
C ASP A 54 10.26 -7.22 -10.46
N GLU A 55 10.06 -8.45 -10.00
CA GLU A 55 9.11 -9.40 -10.59
C GLU A 55 7.65 -8.88 -10.51
N LEU A 56 7.28 -8.32 -9.35
CA LEU A 56 5.92 -7.83 -9.09
C LEU A 56 5.59 -6.52 -9.79
N PHE A 57 6.53 -5.57 -9.81
CA PHE A 57 6.28 -4.22 -10.33
C PHE A 57 6.64 -4.07 -11.79
N ARG A 58 7.53 -4.94 -12.32
CA ARG A 58 8.00 -4.91 -13.72
C ARG A 58 8.32 -3.48 -14.17
N ARG A 59 7.89 -3.11 -15.39
CA ARG A 59 8.10 -1.77 -15.98
C ARG A 59 7.02 -0.75 -15.62
N LYS A 60 6.11 -1.05 -14.70
CA LYS A 60 5.05 -0.09 -14.30
C LYS A 60 5.63 0.88 -13.28
N GLN A 61 5.26 2.15 -13.40
CA GLN A 61 5.62 3.15 -12.39
C GLN A 61 4.70 3.00 -11.17
N TYR A 62 5.33 2.95 -10.00
CA TYR A 62 4.66 2.93 -8.71
C TYR A 62 5.14 4.11 -7.86
N MET A 63 4.22 4.69 -7.11
CA MET A 63 4.53 5.59 -6.00
C MET A 63 4.64 4.77 -4.70
N VAL A 64 5.55 5.22 -3.83
CA VAL A 64 5.72 4.67 -2.48
C VAL A 64 5.00 5.58 -1.50
N GLN A 65 4.07 5.01 -0.73
CA GLN A 65 3.40 5.73 0.35
C GLN A 65 3.70 5.05 1.68
N GLN A 66 4.08 5.84 2.70
CA GLN A 66 4.11 5.33 4.07
C GLN A 66 2.72 4.85 4.48
N GLY A 67 2.64 3.63 5.00
CA GLY A 67 1.38 3.07 5.46
C GLY A 67 1.02 3.53 6.86
N ILE A 68 -0.28 3.75 7.05
CA ILE A 68 -0.92 3.93 8.35
C ILE A 68 -1.56 2.59 8.70
N ARG A 69 -1.44 2.15 9.96
CA ARG A 69 -2.09 0.91 10.40
C ARG A 69 -3.59 1.14 10.43
N MET A 70 -4.33 0.28 9.73
CA MET A 70 -5.79 0.34 9.75
C MET A 70 -6.29 -0.01 11.15
N SER A 71 -7.22 0.80 11.64
CA SER A 71 -7.93 0.53 12.89
C SER A 71 -9.11 -0.39 12.63
N GLN A 72 -9.59 -1.04 13.68
CA GLN A 72 -10.79 -1.86 13.64
C GLN A 72 -11.86 -1.23 14.54
N LEU A 73 -13.10 -1.33 14.10
CA LEU A 73 -14.30 -1.09 14.89
C LEU A 73 -15.17 -2.34 14.76
N ASP A 74 -15.59 -2.93 15.87
CA ASP A 74 -16.35 -4.18 15.90
C ASP A 74 -15.72 -5.29 15.03
N GLN A 75 -14.39 -5.46 15.16
CA GLN A 75 -13.57 -6.42 14.41
C GLN A 75 -13.51 -6.19 12.89
N GLN A 76 -14.08 -5.11 12.38
CA GLN A 76 -14.07 -4.75 10.98
C GLN A 76 -13.10 -3.61 10.70
N TYR A 77 -12.33 -3.74 9.62
CA TYR A 77 -11.48 -2.65 9.14
C TYR A 77 -12.35 -1.58 8.48
N PHE A 78 -12.04 -0.32 8.75
CA PHE A 78 -12.73 0.81 8.16
C PHE A 78 -11.76 1.80 7.53
N ASP A 79 -12.26 2.53 6.53
CA ASP A 79 -11.63 3.72 5.98
C ASP A 79 -12.60 4.90 6.08
N ILE A 80 -12.07 6.11 6.29
CA ILE A 80 -12.87 7.34 6.36
C ILE A 80 -12.79 8.02 5.00
N ARG A 81 -13.95 8.31 4.41
CA ARG A 81 -14.06 9.05 3.15
C ARG A 81 -14.79 10.35 3.37
N VAL A 82 -14.19 11.43 2.88
CA VAL A 82 -14.78 12.77 2.90
C VAL A 82 -15.05 13.18 1.46
N LEU A 83 -16.27 13.61 1.18
CA LEU A 83 -16.61 14.22 -0.11
C LEU A 83 -16.23 15.69 -0.06
N VAL A 84 -15.47 16.15 -1.05
CA VAL A 84 -15.14 17.58 -1.20
C VAL A 84 -15.95 18.12 -2.37
N GLN A 85 -16.79 19.12 -2.10
CA GLN A 85 -17.51 19.86 -3.12
C GLN A 85 -16.85 21.22 -3.29
N LYS A 86 -16.54 21.58 -4.54
CA LYS A 86 -16.08 22.93 -4.85
C LYS A 86 -17.28 23.88 -4.69
N GLU A 87 -17.09 24.98 -3.97
CA GLU A 87 -18.06 26.08 -3.94
C GLU A 87 -18.29 26.62 -5.36
N SER A 88 -19.51 27.06 -5.67
CA SER A 88 -19.97 27.45 -7.01
C SER A 88 -19.18 28.61 -7.65
N TYR A 89 -18.39 29.35 -6.87
CA TYR A 89 -17.55 30.44 -7.33
C TYR A 89 -16.16 29.91 -7.70
N GLY A 90 -15.96 29.62 -8.98
CA GLY A 90 -14.74 29.04 -9.53
C GLY A 90 -13.49 29.92 -9.53
N LEU A 91 -13.24 30.73 -8.50
CA LEU A 91 -12.04 31.57 -8.43
C LEU A 91 -10.86 30.77 -7.88
N LEU A 92 -9.96 30.42 -8.80
CA LEU A 92 -8.57 30.11 -8.49
C LEU A 92 -7.92 31.43 -8.05
N ASN A 93 -7.39 31.47 -6.83
CA ASN A 93 -6.37 32.45 -6.43
C ASN A 93 -5.00 31.79 -6.55
#